data_AF-A0A7C7LGH9-F1
#
_entry.id   AF-A0A7C7LGH9-F1
#
_cell.length_a   1.000
_cell.length_b   1.000
_cell.length_c   1.000
_cell.angle_alpha   90.00
_cell.angle_beta   90.00
_cell.angle_gamma   90.00
#
_symmetry.space_group_name_H-M   'P 1'
#
loop_
_entity.id
_entity.type
_entity.pdbx_description
1 polymer ?
#
loop_
_entity_poly.entity_id
_entity_poly.type
_entity_poly.pdbx_seq_one_letter_code
_entity_poly.pdbx_strand_id
1 'polypeptide(L)' 'MKNVDKGQVELSELLFSLSWKDPNSDREALRILPTDVLLTITSGGCNTLGFLLQNPKILYSVDINPSQSYLLELKIAAMR' A
#
# COMPACT_ATOMS: atom_id res chain seq x y z
N MET A 1 6.58 -23.52 15.94
CA MET A 1 7.21 -22.66 14.91
C MET A 1 7.50 -23.51 13.71
N LYS A 2 6.98 -23.13 12.53
CA LYS A 2 7.29 -23.84 11.28
C LYS A 2 8.75 -23.53 10.93
N ASN A 3 9.47 -24.53 10.43
CA ASN A 3 10.84 -24.34 9.95
C ASN A 3 10.80 -23.41 8.74
N VAL A 4 11.12 -22.14 8.95
CA VAL A 4 11.36 -21.18 7.88
C VAL A 4 12.71 -21.55 7.29
N ASP A 5 12.75 -21.91 6.00
CA ASP A 5 13.99 -22.21 5.31
C ASP A 5 14.99 -21.06 5.50
N LYS A 6 16.26 -21.39 5.77
CA LYS A 6 17.32 -20.40 6.05
C LYS A 6 17.41 -19.38 4.91
N GLY A 7 16.81 -18.21 5.12
CA GLY A 7 16.74 -17.13 4.13
C GLY A 7 15.34 -16.53 3.93
N GLN A 8 14.29 -17.15 4.44
CA GLN A 8 12.94 -16.57 4.46
C GLN A 8 12.66 -15.91 5.82
N VAL A 9 11.84 -14.86 5.81
CA VAL A 9 11.33 -14.18 7.01
C VAL A 9 9.85 -14.51 7.11
N GLU A 10 9.34 -14.74 8.32
CA GLU A 10 7.90 -14.90 8.51
C GLU A 10 7.19 -13.66 7.96
N LEU A 11 6.09 -13.85 7.22
CA LEU A 11 5.33 -12.73 6.66
C LEU A 11 4.89 -11.73 7.74
N SER A 12 4.72 -12.21 8.98
CA SER A 12 4.40 -11.38 10.14
C SER A 12 5.51 -10.40 10.55
N GLU A 13 6.74 -10.62 10.09
CA GLU A 13 7.93 -9.85 10.45
C GLU A 13 8.46 -9.02 9.26
N LEU A 14 7.85 -9.16 8.08
CA LEU A 14 8.26 -8.43 6.88
C LEU A 14 7.66 -7.02 6.87
N LEU A 15 8.39 -6.07 7.46
CA LEU A 15 7.96 -4.67 7.52
C LEU A 15 8.39 -3.91 6.26
N PHE A 16 7.42 -3.61 5.38
CA PHE A 16 7.62 -2.69 4.25
C PHE A 16 7.35 -1.25 4.71
N SER A 17 8.34 -0.65 5.39
CA SER A 17 8.15 0.62 6.09
C SER A 17 8.07 1.83 5.15
N LEU A 18 8.91 1.87 4.11
CA LEU A 18 8.96 2.94 3.12
C LEU A 18 9.42 2.38 1.76
N SER A 19 8.47 2.21 0.84
CA SER A 19 8.79 1.98 -0.57
C SER A 19 8.49 3.22 -1.38
N TRP A 20 9.53 3.91 -1.83
CA TRP A 20 9.38 4.99 -2.79
C TRP A 20 9.62 4.43 -4.20
N LYS A 21 8.59 4.52 -5.04
CA LYS A 21 8.62 4.15 -6.45
C LYS A 21 8.15 5.34 -7.27
N ASP A 22 8.62 5.44 -8.50
CA ASP A 22 8.18 6.50 -9.42
C ASP A 22 6.69 6.32 -9.76
N PRO A 23 5.82 7.28 -9.42
CA PRO A 23 4.39 7.19 -9.71
C PRO A 23 4.06 7.23 -11.20
N ASN A 24 4.96 7.71 -12.08
CA ASN A 24 4.74 7.63 -13.53
C ASN A 24 4.88 6.20 -14.01
N SER A 25 5.95 5.52 -13.57
CA SER A 25 6.20 4.12 -13.89
C SER A 25 5.04 3.21 -13.43
N ASP A 26 4.54 3.40 -12.20
CA ASP A 26 3.39 2.63 -11.71
C ASP A 26 2.11 2.92 -12.53
N ARG A 27 1.88 4.17 -12.95
CA ARG A 27 0.72 4.53 -13.79
C ARG A 27 0.77 3.87 -15.17
N GLU A 28 1.93 3.89 -15.82
CA GLU A 28 2.12 3.28 -17.14
C GLU A 28 1.95 1.76 -17.09
N ALA A 29 2.49 1.13 -16.03
CA ALA A 29 2.44 -0.31 -15.84
C ALA A 29 1.04 -0.81 -15.47
N LEU A 30 0.37 -0.15 -14.52
CA LEU A 30 -0.89 -0.62 -13.95
C LEU A 30 -2.12 -0.23 -14.77
N ARG A 31 -2.09 0.92 -15.46
CA ARG A 31 -3.20 1.42 -16.31
C ARG A 31 -4.56 1.36 -15.62
N ILE A 32 -4.62 1.83 -14.37
CA ILE A 32 -5.80 1.77 -13.51
C ILE A 32 -7.00 2.44 -14.18
N LEU A 33 -8.12 1.74 -14.23
CA LEU A 33 -9.40 2.20 -14.78
C LEU A 33 -10.47 2.38 -13.68
N PRO A 34 -11.53 3.18 -13.94
CA PRO A 34 -12.62 3.36 -12.98
C PRO A 34 -13.44 2.10 -12.65
N THR A 35 -13.25 1.01 -13.39
CA THR A 35 -13.86 -0.30 -13.10
C THR A 35 -13.07 -1.13 -12.11
N ASP A 36 -11.82 -0.76 -11.83
CA ASP A 36 -10.87 -1.62 -11.14
C ASP A 36 -11.04 -1.55 -9.62
N VAL A 37 -10.75 -2.68 -8.98
CA VAL A 37 -10.67 -2.82 -7.52
C VAL A 37 -9.22 -3.07 -7.16
N LEU A 38 -8.64 -2.19 -6.36
CA LEU A 38 -7.23 -2.24 -6.00
C LEU A 38 -7.04 -2.73 -4.56
N LEU A 39 -5.96 -3.49 -4.36
CA LEU A 39 -5.42 -3.81 -3.05
C LEU A 39 -3.99 -3.24 -2.98
N THR A 40 -3.70 -2.47 -1.94
CA THR A 40 -2.38 -1.89 -1.71
C THR A 40 -1.86 -2.28 -0.33
N ILE A 41 -0.54 -2.45 -0.22
CA ILE A 41 0.13 -2.45 1.08
C ILE A 41 0.21 -0.98 1.53
N THR A 42 -0.25 -0.66 2.75
CA THR A 42 -0.31 0.73 3.20
C THR A 42 1.06 1.38 3.14
N SER A 43 2.10 0.83 3.79
CA SER A 43 3.50 1.27 3.62
C SER A 43 3.66 2.80 3.58
N GLY A 44 3.13 3.49 4.60
CA GLY A 44 3.16 4.95 4.72
C GLY A 44 2.04 5.68 3.97
N GLY A 45 1.24 5.00 3.16
CA GLY A 45 0.02 5.51 2.54
C GLY A 45 0.23 6.38 1.29
N CYS A 46 1.46 6.72 0.92
CA CYS A 46 1.72 7.62 -0.21
C CYS A 46 1.26 7.02 -1.55
N ASN A 47 1.65 5.78 -1.84
CA ASN A 47 1.26 5.12 -3.09
C ASN A 47 -0.25 4.82 -3.11
N THR A 48 -0.81 4.40 -1.97
CA THR A 48 -2.26 4.24 -1.77
C THR A 48 -3.03 5.49 -2.20
N LEU A 49 -2.66 6.66 -1.67
CA LEU A 49 -3.31 7.93 -2.02
C LEU A 49 -3.02 8.33 -3.47
N GLY A 50 -1.81 8.04 -3.97
CA GLY A 50 -1.44 8.28 -5.37
C GLY A 50 -2.30 7.48 -6.36
N PHE A 51 -2.57 6.21 -6.08
CA PHE A 51 -3.44 5.38 -6.91
C PHE A 51 -4.90 5.81 -6.84
N LEU A 52 -5.34 6.36 -5.70
CA LEU A 52 -6.69 6.91 -5.58
C LEU A 52 -6.94 8.07 -6.56
N LEU A 53 -5.90 8.82 -6.95
CA LEU A 53 -6.00 9.87 -7.98
C LEU A 53 -6.32 9.32 -9.38
N GLN A 54 -6.16 8.01 -9.61
CA GLN A 54 -6.57 7.36 -10.86
C GLN A 54 -8.06 7.01 -10.89
N ASN A 55 -8.80 7.35 -9.82
CA ASN A 55 -10.24 7.11 -9.68
C ASN A 55 -10.68 5.65 -9.88
N PRO A 56 -10.03 4.66 -9.23
CA PRO A 56 -10.50 3.28 -9.26
C PRO A 56 -11.89 3.15 -8.62
N LYS A 57 -12.59 2.04 -8.89
CA LYS A 57 -13.91 1.77 -8.29
C LYS A 57 -13.82 1.71 -6.77
N ILE A 58 -12.83 0.96 -6.26
CA ILE A 58 -12.58 0.75 -4.83
C ILE A 58 -11.08 0.55 -4.63
N LEU A 59 -10.53 1.06 -3.53
CA LEU A 59 -9.16 0.79 -3.10
C LEU A 59 -9.16 0.32 -1.64
N TYR A 60 -8.66 -0.90 -1.41
CA TYR A 60 -8.37 -1.44 -0.09
C TYR A 60 -6.89 -1.25 0.24
N SER A 61 -6.58 -0.65 1.38
CA SER A 61 -5.21 -0.54 1.86
C SER A 61 -5.05 -1.35 3.13
N VAL A 62 -4.06 -2.25 3.15
CA VAL A 62 -3.82 -3.18 4.25
C VAL A 62 -2.38 -3.09 4.75
N ASP A 63 -2.19 -3.19 6.06
CA ASP A 63 -0.88 -3.26 6.67
C ASP A 63 -0.94 -4.18 7.89
N ILE A 64 0.19 -4.83 8.19
CA ILE A 64 0.32 -5.60 9.42
C ILE A 64 0.76 -4.71 10.59
N ASN A 65 1.42 -3.59 10.32
CA ASN A 65 1.77 -2.61 11.33
C ASN A 65 0.62 -1.60 11.48
N PRO A 66 -0.13 -1.62 12.60
CA PRO A 66 -1.27 -0.71 12.78
C PRO A 66 -0.88 0.77 12.71
N SER A 67 0.37 1.10 13.06
CA SER A 67 0.89 2.47 12.97
C SER A 67 0.84 3.03 11.55
N GLN A 68 1.00 2.18 10.53
CA GLN A 68 0.90 2.57 9.12
C GLN A 68 -0.54 2.90 8.73
N SER A 69 -1.51 2.11 9.22
CA SER A 69 -2.94 2.38 9.03
C SER A 69 -3.34 3.69 9.71
N TYR A 70 -2.92 3.92 10.97
CA TYR A 70 -3.16 5.18 11.67
C TYR A 70 -2.52 6.38 10.97
N LEU A 71 -1.33 6.22 10.40
CA LEU A 71 -0.69 7.28 9.62
C LEU A 71 -1.47 7.60 8.34
N LEU A 72 -2.02 6.59 7.65
CA LEU A 72 -2.88 6.80 6.49
C LEU A 72 -4.15 7.55 6.90
N GLU A 73 -4.81 7.15 7.99
CA GLU A 73 -5.99 7.85 8.52
C GLU A 73 -5.68 9.31 8.87
N LEU A 74 -4.54 9.58 9.51
CA LEU A 74 -4.08 10.94 9.82
C LEU A 74 -3.89 11.77 8.56
N LYS A 75 -3.27 11.20 7.51
CA LYS A 75 -3.10 11.89 6.21
C LYS A 75 -4.43 12.21 5.55
N ILE A 76 -5.38 11.27 5.58
CA ILE A 76 -6.75 11.49 5.08
C ILE A 76 -7.42 12.62 5.87
N ALA A 77 -7.31 12.61 7.20
CA ALA A 77 -7.88 13.66 8.04
C ALA A 77 -7.27 15.04 7.74
N ALA A 78 -5.98 15.12 7.45
CA ALA A 78 -5.30 16.37 7.10
C ALA A 78 -5.68 16.93 5.72
N MET A 79 -6.26 16.11 4.83
CA MET A 79 -6.71 16.52 3.49
C MET A 79 -8.21 16.86 3.44
N ARG A 80 -8.95 16.65 4.54
CA ARG A 80 -10.37 16.97 4.69
C ARG A 80 -10.57 18.37 5.24
#